data_AF-A0A924XPN8-F1
#
_entry.id   AF-A0A924XPN8-F1
#
_cell.length_a   1.000
_cell.length_b   1.000
_cell.length_c   1.000
_cell.angle_alpha   90.00
_cell.angle_beta   90.00
_cell.angle_gamma   90.00
#
_symmetry.space_group_name_H-M   'P 1'
#
loop_
_entity.id
_entity.type
_entity.pdbx_description
1 polymer ?
#
loop_
_entity_poly.entity_id
_entity_poly.type
_entity_poly.pdbx_seq_one_letter_code
_entity_poly.pdbx_strand_id
1 'polypeptide(L)'
;MRIFLLILGAAFVNAAGAELGEGNWDLEIATVIGGKAGPAMKQSRCVKSEDIQNVAKLIGGAGAGCEFTNRQFDGATFRFDLSCAAAPVPMSGSGEVRYSTDVLDGQIQIRVGSATPPMELRSNLKARRTGPCR
;
A
#
# COMPACT_ATOMS: atom_id res chain seq x y z
N MET A 1 4.90 42.46 -45.43
CA MET A 1 4.63 42.53 -43.98
C MET A 1 4.41 41.10 -43.49
N ARG A 2 5.43 40.48 -42.87
CA ARG A 2 5.44 39.05 -42.49
C ARG A 2 4.75 38.90 -41.14
N ILE A 3 3.58 38.26 -41.11
CA ILE A 3 2.86 37.90 -39.88
C ILE A 3 3.49 36.60 -39.35
N PHE A 4 4.22 36.70 -38.25
CA PHE A 4 4.79 35.56 -37.52
C PHE A 4 3.72 35.01 -36.57
N LEU A 5 3.17 33.84 -36.90
CA LEU A 5 2.30 33.07 -36.01
C LEU A 5 3.16 32.35 -34.97
N LEU A 6 3.13 32.84 -33.73
CA LEU A 6 3.72 32.18 -32.56
C LEU A 6 2.75 31.07 -32.09
N ILE A 7 3.08 29.82 -32.45
CA ILE A 7 2.39 28.63 -31.96
C ILE A 7 2.85 28.38 -30.52
N LEU A 8 1.99 28.71 -29.55
CA LEU A 8 2.17 28.40 -28.14
C LEU A 8 1.93 26.89 -27.94
N GLY A 9 2.99 26.10 -27.98
CA GLY A 9 2.95 24.67 -27.66
C GLY A 9 2.73 24.45 -26.17
N ALA A 10 1.48 24.26 -25.76
CA ALA A 10 1.15 23.75 -24.42
C ALA A 10 1.63 22.31 -24.31
N ALA A 11 2.80 22.11 -23.70
CA ALA A 11 3.25 20.80 -23.24
C ALA A 11 2.32 20.36 -22.10
N PHE A 12 1.33 19.52 -22.42
CA PHE A 12 0.59 18.75 -21.43
C PHE A 12 1.55 17.73 -20.83
N VAL A 13 2.19 18.09 -19.71
CA VAL A 13 2.85 17.12 -18.84
C VAL A 13 1.72 16.32 -18.21
N ASN A 14 1.39 15.16 -18.79
CA ASN A 14 0.60 14.16 -18.10
C ASN A 14 1.40 13.75 -16.87
N ALA A 15 0.99 14.23 -15.70
CA ALA A 15 1.34 13.62 -14.44
C ALA A 15 0.70 12.23 -14.46
N ALA A 16 1.42 11.26 -15.03
CA ALA A 16 1.09 9.86 -14.87
C ALA A 16 1.16 9.60 -13.37
N GLY A 17 0.00 9.54 -12.72
CA GLY A 17 -0.10 9.04 -11.36
C GLY A 17 0.61 7.70 -11.32
N ALA A 18 1.34 7.41 -10.25
CA ALA A 18 1.93 6.09 -10.15
C ALA A 18 0.79 5.07 -10.14
N GLU A 19 0.80 4.16 -11.12
CA GLU A 19 -0.19 3.10 -11.24
C GLU A 19 0.52 1.79 -10.97
N LEU A 20 -0.08 0.95 -10.12
CA LEU A 20 0.37 -0.43 -9.96
C LEU A 20 0.12 -1.20 -11.25
N GLY A 21 1.11 -1.96 -11.69
CA GLY A 21 1.00 -2.77 -12.91
C GLY A 21 0.22 -4.05 -12.68
N GLU A 22 -0.71 -4.37 -13.59
CA GLU A 22 -1.38 -5.66 -13.62
C GLU A 22 -0.37 -6.79 -13.89
N GLY A 23 -0.46 -7.88 -13.14
CA GLY A 23 0.42 -9.04 -13.33
C GLY A 23 0.56 -9.91 -12.09
N ASN A 24 1.47 -10.87 -12.16
CA ASN A 24 1.86 -11.66 -11.01
C ASN A 24 2.83 -10.86 -10.13
N TRP A 25 2.61 -10.88 -8.82
CA TRP A 25 3.42 -10.18 -7.83
C TRP A 25 3.90 -11.15 -6.77
N ASP A 26 5.17 -11.01 -6.39
CA ASP A 26 5.75 -11.63 -5.21
C ASP A 26 5.73 -10.62 -4.07
N LEU A 27 5.10 -11.00 -2.95
CA LEU A 27 4.97 -10.19 -1.75
C LEU A 27 5.73 -10.84 -0.61
N GLU A 28 6.40 -10.00 0.18
CA GLU A 28 7.09 -10.36 1.41
C GLU A 28 6.62 -9.43 2.52
N ILE A 29 6.20 -10.01 3.65
CA ILE A 29 5.79 -9.28 4.85
C ILE A 29 6.68 -9.74 6.00
N ALA A 30 7.44 -8.80 6.57
CA ALA A 30 8.27 -9.03 7.74
C ALA A 30 7.68 -8.27 8.94
N THR A 31 7.30 -8.99 9.98
CA THR A 31 6.64 -8.43 11.17
C THR A 31 7.55 -8.52 12.40
N VAL A 32 7.63 -7.43 13.17
CA VAL A 32 8.28 -7.37 14.48
C VAL A 32 7.21 -7.18 15.54
N ILE A 33 7.20 -8.03 16.57
CA ILE A 33 6.23 -8.02 17.68
C ILE A 33 7.00 -7.82 18.98
N GLY A 34 6.75 -6.73 19.70
CA GLY A 34 7.43 -6.45 20.98
C GLY A 34 8.96 -6.47 20.88
N GLY A 35 9.51 -5.99 19.76
CA GLY A 35 10.96 -5.95 19.49
C GLY A 35 11.57 -7.25 18.97
N LYS A 36 10.78 -8.34 18.81
CA LYS A 36 11.26 -9.60 18.25
C LYS A 36 10.76 -9.79 16.81
N ALA A 37 11.67 -10.09 15.89
CA ALA A 37 11.32 -10.42 14.52
C ALA A 37 10.60 -11.77 14.46
N GLY A 38 9.43 -11.80 13.82
CA GLY A 38 8.74 -13.02 13.41
C GLY A 38 9.25 -13.54 12.07
N PRO A 39 8.78 -14.72 11.63
CA PRO A 39 9.10 -15.23 10.31
C PRO A 39 8.52 -14.31 9.22
N ALA A 40 9.30 -14.08 8.16
CA ALA A 40 8.80 -13.37 6.98
C ALA A 40 7.81 -14.27 6.23
N MET A 41 6.63 -13.72 5.92
CA MET A 41 5.64 -14.38 5.10
C MET A 41 5.87 -14.01 3.64
N LYS A 42 5.94 -15.01 2.75
CA LYS A 42 6.07 -14.82 1.31
C LYS A 42 4.86 -15.39 0.61
N GLN A 43 4.30 -14.63 -0.32
CA GLN A 43 3.15 -15.07 -1.13
C GLN A 43 3.26 -14.50 -2.53
N SER A 44 2.91 -15.32 -3.52
CA SER A 44 2.80 -14.87 -4.91
C SER A 44 1.34 -14.87 -5.30
N ARG A 45 0.88 -13.83 -6.00
CA ARG A 45 -0.48 -13.79 -6.53
C ARG A 45 -0.61 -12.91 -7.77
N CYS A 46 -1.61 -13.23 -8.58
CA CYS A 46 -2.07 -12.36 -9.66
C CYS A 46 -2.82 -11.16 -9.10
N VAL A 47 -2.52 -9.98 -9.64
CA VAL A 47 -3.14 -8.69 -9.32
C VAL A 47 -3.74 -8.16 -10.61
N LYS A 48 -5.06 -7.96 -10.62
CA LYS A 48 -5.78 -7.41 -11.79
C LYS A 48 -5.98 -5.92 -11.66
N SER A 49 -6.29 -5.25 -12.77
CA SER A 49 -6.66 -3.82 -12.83
C SER A 49 -7.77 -3.44 -11.82
N GLU A 50 -8.68 -4.36 -11.52
CA GLU A 50 -9.77 -4.20 -10.54
C GLU A 50 -9.27 -4.12 -9.09
N ASP A 51 -8.13 -4.76 -8.80
CA ASP A 51 -7.49 -4.79 -7.49
C ASP A 51 -6.58 -3.58 -7.26
N ILE A 52 -6.07 -3.00 -8.35
CA ILE A 52 -5.17 -1.84 -8.37
C ILE A 52 -5.87 -0.57 -7.84
N GLN A 53 -7.17 -0.43 -8.11
CA GLN A 53 -7.99 0.66 -7.57
C GLN A 53 -8.19 0.56 -6.04
N ASN A 54 -7.79 -0.54 -5.43
CA ASN A 54 -7.79 -0.73 -3.98
C ASN A 54 -6.45 -1.29 -3.52
N VAL A 55 -5.41 -0.45 -3.43
CA VAL A 55 -4.12 -0.79 -2.81
C VAL A 55 -4.31 -1.45 -1.43
N ALA A 56 -5.36 -1.07 -0.70
CA ALA A 56 -5.83 -1.73 0.51
C ALA A 56 -6.05 -3.26 0.36
N LYS A 57 -6.62 -3.75 -0.74
CA LYS A 57 -6.78 -5.19 -1.04
C LYS A 57 -5.43 -5.86 -1.28
N LEU A 58 -4.49 -5.13 -1.89
CA LEU A 58 -3.12 -5.60 -2.13
C LEU A 58 -2.30 -5.73 -0.85
N ILE A 59 -2.60 -4.96 0.18
CA ILE A 59 -1.87 -5.10 1.45
C ILE A 59 -2.44 -6.28 2.27
N GLY A 60 -3.39 -7.02 1.69
CA GLY A 60 -4.36 -7.81 2.42
C GLY A 60 -5.42 -6.83 2.90
N GLY A 61 -6.65 -6.94 2.39
CA GLY A 61 -7.76 -6.15 2.89
C GLY A 61 -7.72 -6.16 4.42
N ALA A 62 -7.96 -5.01 5.06
CA ALA A 62 -8.07 -4.92 6.49
C ALA A 62 -8.97 -6.09 6.94
N GLY A 63 -8.39 -7.09 7.61
CA GLY A 63 -9.05 -8.37 7.86
C GLY A 63 -10.31 -8.21 8.71
N ALA A 64 -10.95 -9.33 9.07
CA ALA A 64 -12.20 -9.39 9.82
C ALA A 64 -12.31 -8.32 10.94
N GLY A 65 -13.06 -7.24 10.67
CA GLY A 65 -13.37 -6.17 11.62
C GLY A 65 -12.44 -4.96 11.63
N CYS A 66 -11.55 -4.81 10.63
CA CYS A 66 -10.66 -3.67 10.48
C CYS A 66 -11.12 -2.74 9.34
N GLU A 67 -11.04 -1.42 9.55
CA GLU A 67 -11.38 -0.37 8.59
C GLU A 67 -10.20 0.56 8.35
N PHE A 68 -10.05 0.99 7.09
CA PHE A 68 -9.11 2.05 6.72
C PHE A 68 -9.77 3.42 6.85
N THR A 69 -9.22 4.28 7.69
CA THR A 69 -9.66 5.67 7.87
C THR A 69 -8.56 6.64 7.43
N ASN A 70 -8.87 7.94 7.36
CA ASN A 70 -7.90 9.00 7.04
C ASN A 70 -7.04 8.72 5.78
N ARG A 71 -7.67 8.15 4.76
CA ARG A 71 -7.03 7.73 3.50
C ARG A 71 -6.54 8.95 2.73
N GLN A 72 -5.25 8.97 2.40
CA GLN A 72 -4.62 10.01 1.60
C GLN A 72 -3.84 9.40 0.45
N PHE A 73 -4.06 9.91 -0.75
CA PHE A 73 -3.33 9.52 -1.96
C PHE A 73 -2.53 10.70 -2.46
N ASP A 74 -1.22 10.54 -2.55
CA ASP A 74 -0.27 11.54 -3.05
C ASP A 74 0.60 10.90 -4.13
N GLY A 75 0.04 10.84 -5.34
CA GLY A 75 0.68 10.25 -6.53
C GLY A 75 1.08 8.79 -6.34
N ALA A 76 2.31 8.58 -5.84
CA ALA A 76 2.92 7.28 -5.58
C ALA A 76 2.85 6.81 -4.12
N THR A 77 2.22 7.57 -3.23
CA THR A 77 2.15 7.25 -1.81
C THR A 77 0.70 7.18 -1.34
N PHE A 78 0.33 6.07 -0.72
CA PHE A 78 -0.94 5.86 -0.02
C PHE A 78 -0.68 5.84 1.49
N ARG A 79 -1.32 6.76 2.23
CA ARG A 79 -1.30 6.80 3.70
C ARG A 79 -2.69 6.52 4.24
N PHE A 80 -2.74 5.83 5.37
CA PHE A 80 -4.00 5.47 6.01
C PHE A 80 -3.81 5.27 7.51
N ASP A 81 -4.92 5.41 8.22
CA ASP A 81 -5.08 4.88 9.57
C ASP A 81 -5.87 3.56 9.50
N LEU A 82 -5.61 2.68 10.46
CA LEU A 82 -6.26 1.38 10.61
C LEU A 82 -7.00 1.34 11.94
N SER A 83 -8.28 1.00 11.91
CA SER A 83 -9.10 0.81 13.12
C SER A 83 -9.74 -0.57 13.10
N CYS A 84 -9.41 -1.42 14.07
CA CYS A 84 -9.98 -2.75 14.23
C CYS A 84 -10.84 -2.80 15.49
N ALA A 85 -11.81 -1.90 15.61
CA ALA A 85 -12.69 -1.81 16.77
C ALA A 85 -13.65 -3.01 16.88
N ALA A 86 -14.01 -3.63 15.75
CA ALA A 86 -14.91 -4.78 15.70
C ALA A 86 -14.19 -6.13 15.89
N ALA A 87 -12.86 -6.13 16.04
CA ALA A 87 -12.11 -7.34 16.33
C ALA A 87 -12.27 -7.76 17.81
N PRO A 88 -12.16 -9.07 18.15
CA PRO A 88 -12.24 -9.54 19.54
C PRO A 88 -11.25 -8.85 20.48
N VAL A 89 -10.13 -8.37 19.93
CA VAL A 89 -9.16 -7.52 20.62
C VAL A 89 -9.07 -6.21 19.85
N PRO A 90 -9.42 -5.05 20.45
CA PRO A 90 -9.32 -3.76 19.78
C PRO A 90 -7.88 -3.45 19.39
N MET A 91 -7.70 -3.10 18.12
CA MET A 91 -6.41 -2.68 17.58
C MET A 91 -6.57 -1.38 16.80
N SER A 92 -5.52 -0.57 16.79
CA SER A 92 -5.45 0.62 15.94
C SER A 92 -4.03 0.79 15.40
N GLY A 93 -3.90 1.48 14.29
CA GLY A 93 -2.61 1.63 13.64
C GLY A 93 -2.61 2.66 12.55
N SER A 94 -1.48 2.78 11.87
CA SER A 94 -1.33 3.59 10.68
C SER A 94 -0.34 2.93 9.72
N GLY A 95 -0.41 3.30 8.46
CA GLY A 95 0.48 2.79 7.44
C GLY A 95 0.75 3.78 6.33
N GLU A 96 1.87 3.54 5.67
CA GLU A 96 2.28 4.24 4.47
C GLU A 96 2.75 3.19 3.46
N VAL A 97 2.26 3.28 2.23
CA VAL A 97 2.67 2.44 1.12
C VAL A 97 3.08 3.30 -0.05
N ARG A 98 4.32 3.11 -0.51
CA ARG A 98 4.82 3.65 -1.75
C ARG A 98 4.69 2.59 -2.85
N TYR A 99 4.23 2.99 -4.01
CA TYR A 99 4.05 2.05 -5.12
C TYR A 99 4.39 2.67 -6.47
N SER A 100 4.79 1.81 -7.39
CA SER A 100 4.99 2.08 -8.80
C SER A 100 4.48 0.89 -9.61
N THR A 101 4.72 0.91 -10.92
CA THR A 101 4.27 -0.13 -11.84
C THR A 101 4.75 -1.53 -11.47
N ASP A 102 5.98 -1.66 -10.96
CA ASP A 102 6.60 -2.98 -10.71
C ASP A 102 7.07 -3.19 -9.27
N VAL A 103 6.94 -2.18 -8.40
CA VAL A 103 7.43 -2.23 -7.01
C VAL A 103 6.41 -1.64 -6.05
N LEU A 104 6.31 -2.26 -4.88
CA LEU A 104 5.57 -1.74 -3.74
C LEU A 104 6.44 -1.89 -2.49
N ASP A 105 6.52 -0.84 -1.68
CA ASP A 105 7.17 -0.84 -0.37
C ASP A 105 6.24 -0.16 0.64
N GLY A 106 6.01 -0.80 1.78
CA GLY A 106 5.09 -0.29 2.77
C GLY A 106 5.52 -0.57 4.20
N GLN A 107 5.06 0.27 5.10
CA GLN A 107 5.24 0.12 6.53
C GLN A 107 3.89 0.28 7.22
N ILE A 108 3.62 -0.61 8.17
CA ILE A 108 2.39 -0.59 8.96
C ILE A 108 2.77 -0.74 10.43
N GLN A 109 2.19 0.09 11.28
CA GLN A 109 2.37 0.03 12.72
C GLN A 109 1.00 -0.17 13.36
N ILE A 110 0.87 -1.18 14.22
CA ILE A 110 -0.38 -1.53 14.91
C ILE A 110 -0.09 -1.60 16.40
N ARG A 111 -0.98 -1.01 17.20
CA ARG A 111 -1.01 -1.10 18.65
C ARG A 111 -2.21 -1.94 19.08
N VAL A 112 -1.96 -2.86 20.02
CA VAL A 112 -3.00 -3.71 20.61
C VAL A 112 -3.49 -3.05 21.89
N GLY A 113 -4.74 -2.58 21.89
CA GLY A 113 -5.27 -1.70 22.94
C GLY A 113 -5.43 -2.35 24.31
N SER A 114 -5.51 -3.68 24.38
CA SER A 114 -5.74 -4.43 25.63
C SER A 114 -4.49 -5.11 26.20
N ALA A 115 -3.32 -4.95 25.58
CA ALA A 115 -2.10 -5.59 26.04
C ALA A 115 -1.45 -4.81 27.20
N THR A 116 -1.07 -5.51 28.28
CA THR A 116 -0.25 -4.97 29.38
C THR A 116 0.97 -5.87 29.58
N PRO A 117 2.21 -5.41 29.29
CA PRO A 117 2.57 -4.11 28.75
C PRO A 117 2.04 -3.89 27.31
N PRO A 118 1.98 -2.64 26.81
CA PRO A 118 1.52 -2.33 25.47
C PRO A 118 2.30 -3.12 24.41
N MET A 119 1.57 -3.77 23.51
CA MET A 119 2.16 -4.52 22.40
C MET A 119 2.04 -3.71 21.12
N GLU A 120 3.19 -3.54 20.45
CA GLU A 120 3.29 -2.92 19.14
C GLU A 120 3.75 -3.95 18.11
N LEU A 121 3.09 -3.94 16.96
CA LEU A 121 3.43 -4.71 15.79
C LEU A 121 3.91 -3.75 14.71
N ARG A 122 5.09 -4.01 14.15
CA ARG A 122 5.62 -3.27 12.99
C ARG A 122 5.79 -4.23 11.84
N SER A 123 5.13 -3.97 10.73
CA SER A 123 5.21 -4.78 9.53
C SER A 123 5.85 -3.98 8.40
N ASN A 124 6.88 -4.54 7.78
CA ASN A 124 7.42 -4.06 6.52
C ASN A 124 6.88 -4.95 5.40
N LEU A 125 6.27 -4.34 4.40
CA LEU A 125 5.75 -4.96 3.20
C LEU A 125 6.67 -4.61 2.03
N LYS A 126 7.09 -5.62 1.28
CA LYS A 126 7.75 -5.45 -0.01
C LYS A 126 7.03 -6.27 -1.04
N ALA A 127 6.83 -5.73 -2.23
CA ALA A 127 6.37 -6.52 -3.36
C ALA A 127 7.05 -6.12 -4.66
N ARG A 128 7.16 -7.10 -5.56
CA ARG A 128 7.68 -6.92 -6.91
C ARG A 128 6.82 -7.66 -7.93
N ARG A 129 6.56 -7.02 -9.05
CA ARG A 129 5.92 -7.65 -10.20
C ARG A 129 6.90 -8.59 -10.89
N THR A 130 6.49 -9.84 -11.11
CA THR A 130 7.30 -10.89 -11.75
C THR A 130 6.92 -11.12 -13.21
N GLY A 131 5.91 -10.43 -13.72
CA GLY A 131 5.45 -10.53 -15.11
C GLY A 131 3.92 -10.62 -15.22
N PRO A 132 3.39 -11.02 -16.37
CA PRO A 132 1.96 -11.27 -16.55
C PRO A 132 1.44 -12.36 -15.59
N CYS A 133 0.13 -12.34 -15.31
CA CYS A 133 -0.51 -13.46 -14.63
C CYS A 133 -0.42 -14.73 -15.50
N ARG A 134 -0.28 -15.89 -14.84
CA ARG A 134 -0.29 -17.21 -15.50
C ARG A 134 -1.66 -17.85 -15.41
#